data_AF-A0A947QJG5-F1
#
_entry.id   AF-A0A947QJG5-F1
#
_cell.length_a   1.000
_cell.length_b   1.000
_cell.length_c   1.000
_cell.angle_alpha   90.00
_cell.angle_beta   90.00
_cell.angle_gamma   90.00
#
_symmetry.space_group_name_H-M   'P 1'
#
loop_
_entity.id
_entity.type
_entity.pdbx_description
1 polymer ?
#
loop_
_entity_poly.entity_id
_entity_poly.type
_entity_poly.pdbx_seq_one_letter_code
_entity_poly.pdbx_strand_id
1 'polypeptide(L)'
;MRIRAVADAFGDEALRIQKKAQILLNIDGWTGIVALALGAVMAATGALVAAAFCFLMVGVCFGIILFLRKGMIKAASNAFIFSLFAIMWCAIKFDAYVSAYETYVFAALGLVLLIVTSLINVGRWQIAAVTALDVAGILALWLLDILPSRGGVMDLLQVQNLATSLVLVILGSVAGISLVSLQDNLLIVTEEERDRIRKMLVTTEVYTKKSLVSIIAQGKDPTTFLPEEKENAILFCDIRSFTTLSEKMKTIDVVGFLNSFFSRMNQVIQEHGGEIDKLIGDCIMASFAGRENALRCSVDMRKALQAYNAERVGYGLSPIRVGIGVSFGSVIIGNIGSRNKMDFTLIGDIVNVSSRLESLTKIYGLDILTSIEPEPSILASENFRYVDSIKVKGRKWATDIFELFDHEPSRFKDFKIGNRAAYDEAYGRYKAADFAAAARIYEELIGKAGPHTYIEGVSADPVLDYYRSRCLGLVKSRAAGLVSAEDWDGVYTFIA
;
A
#
# COMPACT_ATOMS: atom_id res chain seq x y z
N MET A 1 -6.57 -4.62 8.50
CA MET A 1 -6.64 -3.80 7.26
C MET A 1 -7.06 -4.65 6.04
N ARG A 2 -8.14 -5.44 6.15
CA ARG A 2 -8.58 -6.42 5.12
C ARG A 2 -9.80 -5.97 4.30
N ILE A 3 -10.12 -4.66 4.28
CA ILE A 3 -11.34 -4.13 3.64
C ILE A 3 -11.05 -3.34 2.34
N ARG A 4 -9.80 -2.99 2.02
CA ARG A 4 -9.49 -2.28 0.76
C ARG A 4 -9.35 -3.18 -0.47
N ALA A 5 -9.06 -4.48 -0.31
CA ALA A 5 -8.87 -5.38 -1.45
C ALA A 5 -10.18 -5.82 -2.14
N VAL A 6 -11.34 -5.65 -1.49
CA VAL A 6 -12.65 -5.92 -2.11
C VAL A 6 -13.22 -4.66 -2.76
N ALA A 7 -12.82 -3.46 -2.31
CA ALA A 7 -13.28 -2.21 -2.89
C ALA A 7 -12.66 -1.92 -4.28
N ASP A 8 -11.42 -2.35 -4.54
CA ASP A 8 -10.74 -2.07 -5.81
C ASP A 8 -11.22 -2.96 -6.97
N ALA A 9 -11.81 -4.13 -6.70
CA ALA A 9 -12.40 -4.97 -7.74
C ALA A 9 -13.82 -4.52 -8.15
N PHE A 10 -14.62 -4.03 -7.19
CA PHE A 10 -15.96 -3.48 -7.46
C PHE A 10 -15.93 -2.01 -7.90
N GLY A 11 -14.87 -1.27 -7.56
CA GLY A 11 -14.68 0.13 -7.96
C GLY A 11 -14.42 0.30 -9.46
N ASP A 12 -13.66 -0.60 -10.09
CA ASP A 12 -13.23 -0.44 -11.49
C ASP A 12 -14.36 -0.72 -12.50
N GLU A 13 -15.20 -1.72 -12.26
CA GLU A 13 -16.37 -1.99 -13.10
C GLU A 13 -17.43 -0.89 -12.94
N ALA A 14 -17.71 -0.47 -11.68
CA ALA A 14 -18.62 0.62 -11.39
C ALA A 14 -18.16 1.95 -12.00
N LEU A 15 -16.85 2.26 -11.94
CA LEU A 15 -16.26 3.45 -12.53
C LEU A 15 -16.31 3.42 -14.06
N ARG A 16 -16.07 2.26 -14.69
CA ARG A 16 -16.25 2.08 -16.16
C ARG A 16 -17.70 2.31 -16.56
N ILE A 17 -18.65 1.70 -15.85
CA ILE A 17 -20.11 1.86 -16.05
C ILE A 17 -20.48 3.34 -15.91
N GLN A 18 -19.97 4.04 -14.90
CA GLN A 18 -20.23 5.45 -14.66
C GLN A 18 -19.66 6.37 -15.75
N LYS A 19 -18.42 6.14 -16.19
CA LYS A 19 -17.82 6.90 -17.31
C LYS A 19 -18.58 6.68 -18.61
N LYS A 20 -18.99 5.44 -18.91
CA LYS A 20 -19.82 5.12 -20.09
C LYS A 20 -21.18 5.81 -20.02
N ALA A 21 -21.85 5.77 -18.86
CA ALA A 21 -23.12 6.46 -18.65
C ALA A 21 -23.00 7.97 -18.88
N GLN A 22 -21.93 8.61 -18.42
CA GLN A 22 -21.71 10.04 -18.60
C GLN A 22 -21.56 10.44 -20.09
N ILE A 23 -20.82 9.64 -20.85
CA ILE A 23 -20.66 9.86 -22.30
C ILE A 23 -22.01 9.68 -23.01
N LEU A 24 -22.73 8.60 -22.70
CA LEU A 24 -24.02 8.32 -23.33
C LEU A 24 -25.04 9.44 -23.02
N LEU A 25 -25.04 9.95 -21.79
CA LEU A 25 -25.95 10.99 -21.33
C LEU A 25 -25.69 12.33 -22.05
N ASN A 26 -24.43 12.68 -22.32
CA ASN A 26 -24.09 13.86 -23.12
C ASN A 26 -24.53 13.71 -24.57
N ILE A 27 -24.26 12.56 -25.20
CA ILE A 27 -24.66 12.29 -26.59
C ILE A 27 -26.18 12.35 -26.72
N ASP A 28 -26.90 11.67 -25.83
CA ASP A 28 -28.37 11.58 -25.85
C ASP A 28 -29.04 12.95 -25.62
N GLY A 29 -28.44 13.78 -24.75
CA GLY A 29 -28.88 15.16 -24.55
C GLY A 29 -28.77 16.01 -25.82
N TRP A 30 -27.63 15.96 -26.51
CA TRP A 30 -27.45 16.68 -27.78
C TRP A 30 -28.35 16.14 -28.89
N THR A 31 -28.57 14.83 -28.99
CA THR A 31 -29.50 14.26 -29.98
C THR A 31 -30.92 14.73 -29.75
N GLY A 32 -31.37 14.84 -28.49
CA GLY A 32 -32.68 15.39 -28.16
C GLY A 32 -32.82 16.86 -28.58
N ILE A 33 -31.80 17.70 -28.35
CA ILE A 33 -31.79 19.12 -28.76
C ILE A 33 -31.87 19.25 -30.27
N VAL A 34 -31.05 18.49 -31.01
CA VAL A 34 -31.05 18.50 -32.47
C VAL A 34 -32.39 18.01 -33.03
N ALA A 35 -32.95 16.94 -32.47
CA ALA A 35 -34.26 16.42 -32.88
C ALA A 35 -35.38 17.45 -32.67
N LEU A 36 -35.37 18.19 -31.55
CA LEU A 36 -36.33 19.26 -31.29
C LEU A 36 -36.23 20.39 -32.33
N ALA A 37 -35.00 20.85 -32.62
CA ALA A 37 -34.77 21.89 -33.61
C ALA A 37 -35.18 21.46 -35.02
N LEU A 38 -34.80 20.24 -35.43
CA LEU A 38 -35.17 19.69 -36.74
C LEU A 38 -36.69 19.49 -36.86
N GLY A 39 -37.35 19.00 -35.80
CA GLY A 39 -38.80 18.84 -35.75
C GLY A 39 -39.55 20.17 -35.93
N ALA A 40 -39.05 21.25 -35.31
CA ALA A 40 -39.62 22.58 -35.49
C ALA A 40 -39.46 23.09 -36.92
N VAL A 41 -38.30 22.88 -37.55
CA VAL A 41 -38.07 23.23 -38.97
C VAL A 41 -39.02 22.45 -39.88
N MET A 42 -39.15 21.13 -39.68
CA MET A 42 -40.02 20.27 -40.48
C MET A 42 -41.51 20.64 -40.32
N ALA A 43 -41.93 21.02 -39.11
CA ALA A 43 -43.28 21.51 -38.88
C ALA A 43 -43.53 22.84 -39.61
N ALA A 44 -42.56 23.76 -39.60
CA ALA A 44 -42.64 25.05 -40.27
C ALA A 44 -42.66 24.94 -41.80
N THR A 45 -42.02 23.91 -42.37
CA THR A 45 -42.02 23.65 -43.82
C THR A 45 -43.19 22.78 -44.29
N GLY A 46 -44.08 22.34 -43.39
CA GLY A 46 -45.27 21.55 -43.71
C GLY A 46 -45.06 20.03 -43.73
N ALA A 47 -43.85 19.54 -43.42
CA ALA A 47 -43.53 18.11 -43.30
C ALA A 47 -44.00 17.54 -41.94
N LEU A 48 -45.31 17.55 -41.69
CA LEU A 48 -45.92 17.24 -40.39
C LEU A 48 -45.59 15.82 -39.88
N VAL A 49 -45.49 14.84 -40.77
CA VAL A 49 -45.16 13.44 -40.41
C VAL A 49 -43.71 13.34 -39.91
N ALA A 50 -42.75 13.93 -40.64
CA ALA A 50 -41.35 13.96 -40.24
C ALA A 50 -41.15 14.74 -38.93
N ALA A 51 -41.88 15.85 -38.75
CA ALA A 51 -41.89 16.62 -37.52
C ALA A 51 -42.37 15.79 -36.32
N ALA A 52 -43.45 15.02 -36.47
CA ALA A 52 -43.98 14.16 -35.42
C ALA A 52 -42.95 13.10 -34.95
N PHE A 53 -42.21 12.48 -35.86
CA PHE A 53 -41.15 11.53 -35.50
C PHE A 53 -39.94 12.18 -34.82
N CYS A 54 -39.58 13.41 -35.23
CA CYS A 54 -38.54 14.18 -34.54
C CYS A 54 -38.95 14.48 -33.08
N PHE A 55 -40.21 14.85 -32.84
CA PHE A 55 -40.71 15.06 -31.48
C PHE A 55 -40.82 13.76 -30.67
N LEU A 56 -41.16 12.63 -31.31
CA LEU A 56 -41.14 11.32 -30.66
C LEU A 56 -39.72 10.96 -30.17
N MET A 57 -38.69 11.28 -30.94
CA MET A 57 -37.28 11.09 -30.55
C MET A 57 -36.91 11.83 -29.28
N VAL A 58 -37.44 13.05 -29.07
CA VAL A 58 -37.22 13.82 -27.84
C VAL A 58 -37.77 13.07 -26.62
N GLY A 59 -38.96 12.46 -26.75
CA GLY A 59 -39.54 11.62 -25.69
C GLY A 59 -38.74 10.35 -25.41
N VAL A 60 -38.20 9.74 -26.46
CA VAL A 60 -37.28 8.58 -26.35
C VAL A 60 -36.01 8.95 -25.60
N CYS A 61 -35.34 10.04 -25.96
CA CYS A 61 -34.14 10.54 -25.25
C CYS A 61 -34.44 10.77 -23.76
N PHE A 62 -35.61 11.34 -23.42
CA PHE A 62 -36.01 11.48 -22.02
C PHE A 62 -36.12 10.13 -21.29
N GLY A 63 -36.70 9.12 -21.93
CA GLY A 63 -36.78 7.76 -21.39
C GLY A 63 -35.40 7.11 -21.19
N ILE A 64 -34.46 7.35 -22.11
CA ILE A 64 -33.08 6.84 -22.05
C ILE A 64 -32.32 7.48 -20.89
N ILE A 65 -32.46 8.80 -20.68
CA ILE A 65 -31.91 9.49 -19.51
C ILE A 65 -32.44 8.88 -18.20
N LEU A 66 -33.73 8.51 -18.13
CA LEU A 66 -34.29 7.83 -16.96
C LEU A 66 -33.69 6.44 -16.74
N PHE A 67 -33.48 5.65 -17.80
CA PHE A 67 -32.79 4.35 -17.69
C PHE A 67 -31.34 4.50 -17.24
N LEU A 68 -30.62 5.51 -17.75
CA LEU A 68 -29.25 5.82 -17.32
C LEU A 68 -29.20 6.22 -15.85
N ARG A 69 -30.16 7.04 -15.37
CA ARG A 69 -30.28 7.41 -13.94
C ARG A 69 -30.56 6.21 -13.03
N LYS A 70 -31.24 5.17 -13.53
CA LYS A 70 -31.49 3.91 -12.82
C LYS A 70 -30.32 2.91 -12.92
N GLY A 71 -29.20 3.28 -13.56
CA GLY A 71 -28.04 2.40 -13.74
C GLY A 71 -28.25 1.30 -14.80
N MET A 72 -29.35 1.34 -15.57
CA MET A 72 -29.71 0.32 -16.56
C MET A 72 -29.10 0.59 -17.94
N ILE A 73 -27.76 0.60 -18.03
CA ILE A 73 -27.05 1.03 -19.26
C ILE A 73 -27.38 0.17 -20.48
N LYS A 74 -27.45 -1.16 -20.32
CA LYS A 74 -27.78 -2.07 -21.44
C LYS A 74 -29.18 -1.80 -22.01
N ALA A 75 -30.16 -1.52 -21.13
CA ALA A 75 -31.52 -1.19 -21.56
C ALA A 75 -31.59 0.19 -22.23
N ALA A 76 -30.88 1.19 -21.66
CA ALA A 76 -30.79 2.53 -22.23
C ALA A 76 -30.21 2.52 -23.64
N SER A 77 -29.11 1.78 -23.85
CA SER A 77 -28.46 1.67 -25.15
C SER A 77 -29.31 0.91 -26.18
N ASN A 78 -29.94 -0.20 -25.78
CA ASN A 78 -30.92 -0.91 -26.63
C ASN A 78 -32.05 0.03 -27.06
N ALA A 79 -32.65 0.73 -26.10
CA ALA A 79 -33.73 1.67 -26.38
C ALA A 79 -33.28 2.74 -27.37
N PHE A 80 -32.10 3.34 -27.18
CA PHE A 80 -31.55 4.35 -28.10
C PHE A 80 -31.42 3.84 -29.54
N ILE A 81 -30.76 2.68 -29.73
CA ILE A 81 -30.46 2.13 -31.06
C ILE A 81 -31.75 1.73 -31.80
N PHE A 82 -32.64 0.99 -31.14
CA PHE A 82 -33.88 0.54 -31.79
C PHE A 82 -34.84 1.69 -32.07
N SER A 83 -34.81 2.75 -31.26
CA SER A 83 -35.61 3.95 -31.52
C SER A 83 -35.08 4.73 -32.72
N LEU A 84 -33.76 4.89 -32.84
CA LEU A 84 -33.14 5.49 -34.03
C LEU A 84 -33.52 4.73 -35.29
N PHE A 85 -33.47 3.39 -35.25
CA PHE A 85 -33.91 2.56 -36.37
C PHE A 85 -35.39 2.78 -36.70
N ALA A 86 -36.27 2.76 -35.70
CA ALA A 86 -37.71 2.94 -35.92
C ALA A 86 -38.03 4.32 -36.52
N ILE A 87 -37.35 5.38 -36.07
CA ILE A 87 -37.50 6.72 -36.61
C ILE A 87 -36.98 6.79 -38.04
N MET A 88 -35.79 6.22 -38.31
CA MET A 88 -35.23 6.13 -39.66
C MET A 88 -36.18 5.41 -40.63
N TRP A 89 -36.75 4.28 -40.20
CA TRP A 89 -37.75 3.51 -40.95
C TRP A 89 -38.99 4.35 -41.27
N CYS A 90 -39.60 4.93 -40.24
CA CYS A 90 -40.81 5.71 -40.41
C CYS A 90 -40.60 6.97 -41.25
N ALA A 91 -39.46 7.66 -41.07
CA ALA A 91 -39.14 8.87 -41.81
C ALA A 91 -39.01 8.61 -43.31
N ILE A 92 -38.47 7.45 -43.71
CA ILE A 92 -38.31 7.09 -45.13
C ILE A 92 -39.62 6.50 -45.67
N LYS A 93 -40.25 5.57 -44.95
CA LYS A 93 -41.44 4.85 -45.46
C LYS A 93 -42.68 5.74 -45.64
N PHE A 94 -42.84 6.75 -44.79
CA PHE A 94 -43.98 7.66 -44.84
C PHE A 94 -43.64 9.02 -45.47
N ASP A 95 -42.50 9.12 -46.15
CA ASP A 95 -42.20 10.31 -46.94
C ASP A 95 -43.12 10.39 -48.17
N ALA A 96 -43.37 11.61 -48.65
CA ALA A 96 -44.25 11.84 -49.79
C ALA A 96 -43.59 11.48 -51.14
N TYR A 97 -42.27 11.28 -51.16
CA TYR A 97 -41.47 11.07 -52.37
C TYR A 97 -41.02 9.63 -52.55
N VAL A 98 -41.87 8.82 -53.21
CA VAL A 98 -41.47 7.46 -53.61
C VAL A 98 -40.45 7.51 -54.75
N SER A 99 -39.19 7.18 -54.44
CA SER A 99 -38.09 7.19 -55.42
C SER A 99 -37.28 5.89 -55.40
N ALA A 100 -36.63 5.57 -56.53
CA ALA A 100 -35.75 4.39 -56.61
C ALA A 100 -34.54 4.46 -55.65
N TYR A 101 -34.25 5.63 -55.05
CA TYR A 101 -33.13 5.86 -54.15
C TYR A 101 -33.46 5.61 -52.67
N GLU A 102 -34.71 5.33 -52.29
CA GLU A 102 -35.11 5.10 -50.89
C GLU A 102 -34.30 3.98 -50.23
N THR A 103 -34.12 2.86 -50.93
CA THR A 103 -33.30 1.73 -50.44
C THR A 103 -31.85 2.12 -50.20
N TYR A 104 -31.29 2.94 -51.09
CA TYR A 104 -29.92 3.42 -50.99
C TYR A 104 -29.74 4.39 -49.81
N VAL A 105 -30.64 5.36 -49.65
CA VAL A 105 -30.61 6.31 -48.53
C VAL A 105 -30.79 5.58 -47.20
N PHE A 106 -31.72 4.63 -47.15
CA PHE A 106 -31.95 3.79 -45.97
C PHE A 106 -30.71 2.98 -45.62
N ALA A 107 -30.06 2.35 -46.60
CA ALA A 107 -28.84 1.58 -46.38
C ALA A 107 -27.65 2.45 -45.94
N ALA A 108 -27.52 3.67 -46.46
CA ALA A 108 -26.48 4.61 -46.03
C ALA A 108 -26.67 5.04 -44.57
N LEU A 109 -27.91 5.30 -44.15
CA LEU A 109 -28.22 5.61 -42.74
C LEU A 109 -28.07 4.38 -41.84
N GLY A 110 -28.46 3.19 -42.29
CA GLY A 110 -28.23 1.91 -41.60
C GLY A 110 -26.74 1.62 -41.39
N LEU A 111 -25.91 1.88 -42.40
CA LEU A 111 -24.45 1.82 -42.27
C LEU A 111 -23.93 2.74 -41.17
N VAL A 112 -24.40 3.99 -41.11
CA VAL A 112 -24.03 4.93 -40.04
C VAL A 112 -24.49 4.40 -38.68
N LEU A 113 -25.71 3.86 -38.59
CA LEU A 113 -26.26 3.28 -37.37
C LEU A 113 -25.43 2.07 -36.90
N LEU A 114 -24.96 1.21 -37.81
CA LEU A 114 -24.08 0.09 -37.51
C LEU A 114 -22.71 0.55 -36.98
N ILE A 115 -22.12 1.58 -37.61
CA ILE A 115 -20.85 2.16 -37.14
C ILE A 115 -21.02 2.76 -35.73
N VAL A 116 -22.07 3.55 -35.52
CA VAL A 116 -22.38 4.17 -34.23
C VAL A 116 -22.62 3.11 -33.16
N THR A 117 -23.41 2.08 -33.48
CA THR A 117 -23.67 0.95 -32.57
C THR A 117 -22.38 0.23 -32.18
N SER A 118 -21.47 0.06 -33.13
CA SER A 118 -20.17 -0.61 -32.90
C SER A 118 -19.23 0.23 -32.04
N LEU A 119 -19.27 1.55 -32.16
CA LEU A 119 -18.47 2.47 -31.34
C LEU A 119 -18.96 2.56 -29.88
N ILE A 120 -20.27 2.42 -29.66
CA ILE A 120 -20.89 2.55 -28.32
C ILE A 120 -20.67 1.29 -27.46
N ASN A 121 -19.96 0.28 -27.97
CA ASN A 121 -19.55 -0.95 -27.27
C ASN A 121 -20.75 -1.68 -26.66
N VAL A 122 -21.59 -2.19 -27.55
CA VAL A 122 -22.81 -2.92 -27.24
C VAL A 122 -22.79 -4.19 -28.06
N GLY A 123 -22.83 -5.33 -27.37
CA GLY A 123 -22.29 -6.62 -27.82
C GLY A 123 -22.71 -7.11 -29.21
N ARG A 124 -21.98 -8.10 -29.72
CA ARG A 124 -22.09 -8.67 -31.08
C ARG A 124 -23.53 -8.99 -31.53
N TRP A 125 -24.42 -9.31 -30.59
CA TRP A 125 -25.83 -9.60 -30.86
C TRP A 125 -26.62 -8.37 -31.34
N GLN A 126 -26.31 -7.16 -30.83
CA GLN A 126 -26.98 -5.94 -31.25
C GLN A 126 -26.58 -5.53 -32.66
N ILE A 127 -25.31 -5.71 -33.03
CA ILE A 127 -24.88 -5.52 -34.42
C ILE A 127 -25.66 -6.46 -35.32
N ALA A 128 -25.75 -7.74 -34.97
CA ALA A 128 -26.54 -8.71 -35.74
C ALA A 128 -28.03 -8.33 -35.83
N ALA A 129 -28.61 -7.81 -34.76
CA ALA A 129 -30.00 -7.35 -34.74
C ALA A 129 -30.22 -6.12 -35.64
N VAL A 130 -29.33 -5.12 -35.60
CA VAL A 130 -29.39 -3.93 -36.47
C VAL A 130 -29.18 -4.33 -37.92
N THR A 131 -28.21 -5.19 -38.23
CA THR A 131 -28.01 -5.74 -39.58
C THR A 131 -29.27 -6.42 -40.10
N ALA A 132 -29.92 -7.26 -39.28
CA ALA A 132 -31.13 -7.96 -39.68
C ALA A 132 -32.30 -6.99 -39.93
N LEU A 133 -32.44 -5.96 -39.08
CA LEU A 133 -33.43 -4.91 -39.24
C LEU A 133 -33.17 -4.07 -40.50
N ASP A 134 -31.91 -3.71 -40.79
CA ASP A 134 -31.53 -2.97 -41.98
C ASP A 134 -31.85 -3.77 -43.25
N VAL A 135 -31.48 -5.05 -43.30
CA VAL A 135 -31.80 -5.93 -44.44
C VAL A 135 -33.31 -6.07 -44.61
N ALA A 136 -34.05 -6.29 -43.52
CA ALA A 136 -35.51 -6.38 -43.55
C ALA A 136 -36.15 -5.07 -44.05
N GLY A 137 -35.63 -3.93 -43.63
CA GLY A 137 -36.08 -2.62 -44.07
C GLY A 137 -35.83 -2.39 -45.56
N ILE A 138 -34.62 -2.65 -46.03
CA ILE A 138 -34.27 -2.54 -47.46
C ILE A 138 -35.20 -3.41 -48.32
N LEU A 139 -35.42 -4.66 -47.92
CA LEU A 139 -36.31 -5.58 -48.65
C LEU A 139 -37.76 -5.10 -48.63
N ALA A 140 -38.24 -4.60 -47.49
CA ALA A 140 -39.60 -4.09 -47.38
C ALA A 140 -39.83 -2.83 -48.21
N LEU A 141 -38.90 -1.86 -48.23
CA LEU A 141 -38.96 -0.70 -49.13
C LEU A 141 -38.93 -1.14 -50.59
N TRP A 142 -38.06 -2.10 -50.93
CA TRP A 142 -37.97 -2.60 -52.30
C TRP A 142 -39.25 -3.28 -52.77
N LEU A 143 -39.85 -4.15 -51.94
CA LEU A 143 -41.08 -4.89 -52.24
C LEU A 143 -42.34 -4.03 -52.25
N LEU A 144 -42.46 -3.09 -51.31
CA LEU A 144 -43.70 -2.34 -51.09
C LEU A 144 -43.75 -1.01 -51.84
N ASP A 145 -42.61 -0.36 -52.08
CA ASP A 145 -42.56 0.95 -52.74
C ASP A 145 -41.99 0.86 -54.16
N ILE A 146 -40.80 0.29 -54.30
CA ILE A 146 -40.04 0.35 -55.56
C ILE A 146 -40.66 -0.58 -56.63
N LEU A 147 -40.93 -1.84 -56.30
CA LEU A 147 -41.52 -2.81 -57.24
C LEU A 147 -42.89 -2.37 -57.79
N PRO A 148 -43.86 -1.93 -56.94
CA PRO A 148 -45.17 -1.49 -57.41
C PRO A 148 -45.14 -0.18 -58.20
N SER A 149 -44.17 0.73 -57.92
CA SER A 149 -44.11 2.06 -58.54
C SER A 149 -44.04 2.07 -60.07
N ARG A 150 -43.60 0.96 -60.70
CA ARG A 150 -43.55 0.77 -62.16
C ARG A 150 -44.32 -0.45 -62.65
N GLY A 151 -45.38 -0.85 -61.94
CA GLY A 151 -46.23 -1.97 -62.36
C GLY A 151 -45.54 -3.33 -62.32
N GLY A 152 -44.53 -3.50 -61.45
CA GLY A 152 -43.83 -4.77 -61.25
C GLY A 152 -42.69 -5.08 -62.22
N VAL A 153 -42.36 -4.17 -63.15
CA VAL A 153 -41.23 -4.36 -64.07
C VAL A 153 -39.94 -3.88 -63.42
N MET A 154 -38.92 -4.75 -63.35
CA MET A 154 -37.61 -4.43 -62.79
C MET A 154 -36.74 -3.67 -63.79
N ASP A 155 -36.29 -2.47 -63.42
CA ASP A 155 -35.34 -1.67 -64.18
C ASP A 155 -33.90 -1.84 -63.65
N LEU A 156 -32.90 -1.64 -64.50
CA LEU A 156 -31.48 -1.81 -64.16
C LEU A 156 -31.08 -0.97 -62.94
N LEU A 157 -31.58 0.27 -62.84
CA LEU A 157 -31.31 1.17 -61.73
C LEU A 157 -31.84 0.63 -60.39
N GLN A 158 -33.02 0.00 -60.39
CA GLN A 158 -33.62 -0.55 -59.16
C GLN A 158 -32.83 -1.77 -58.65
N VAL A 159 -32.38 -2.62 -59.58
CA VAL A 159 -31.52 -3.76 -59.26
C VAL A 159 -30.17 -3.28 -58.74
N GLN A 160 -29.58 -2.26 -59.38
CA GLN A 160 -28.32 -1.66 -58.96
C GLN A 160 -28.42 -1.06 -57.54
N ASN A 161 -29.46 -0.27 -57.26
CA ASN A 161 -29.65 0.35 -55.95
C ASN A 161 -29.86 -0.69 -54.84
N LEU A 162 -30.65 -1.74 -55.09
CA LEU A 162 -30.81 -2.85 -54.14
C LEU A 162 -29.46 -3.56 -53.88
N ALA A 163 -28.71 -3.86 -54.94
CA ALA A 163 -27.40 -4.51 -54.81
C ALA A 163 -26.41 -3.65 -54.01
N THR A 164 -26.30 -2.34 -54.32
CA THR A 164 -25.43 -1.42 -53.58
C THR A 164 -25.86 -1.29 -52.12
N SER A 165 -27.17 -1.24 -51.84
CA SER A 165 -27.72 -1.16 -50.49
C SER A 165 -27.34 -2.38 -49.64
N LEU A 166 -27.47 -3.58 -50.19
CA LEU A 166 -27.09 -4.82 -49.50
C LEU A 166 -25.57 -4.87 -49.25
N VAL A 167 -24.75 -4.43 -50.21
CA VAL A 167 -23.29 -4.34 -50.05
C VAL A 167 -22.91 -3.38 -48.91
N LEU A 168 -23.55 -2.21 -48.81
CA LEU A 168 -23.30 -1.25 -47.73
C LEU A 168 -23.59 -1.85 -46.35
N VAL A 169 -24.70 -2.57 -46.19
CA VAL A 169 -25.05 -3.22 -44.92
C VAL A 169 -24.05 -4.33 -44.56
N ILE A 170 -23.63 -5.14 -45.55
CA ILE A 170 -22.60 -6.17 -45.33
C ILE A 170 -21.29 -5.52 -44.87
N LEU A 171 -20.83 -4.48 -45.57
CA LEU A 171 -19.60 -3.75 -45.21
C LEU A 171 -19.69 -3.15 -43.81
N GLY A 172 -20.81 -2.52 -43.47
CA GLY A 172 -21.05 -1.97 -42.13
C GLY A 172 -21.03 -3.02 -41.04
N SER A 173 -21.63 -4.18 -41.30
CA SER A 173 -21.66 -5.30 -40.35
C SER A 173 -20.28 -5.90 -40.11
N VAL A 174 -19.49 -6.10 -41.17
CA VAL A 174 -18.11 -6.61 -41.07
C VAL A 174 -17.21 -5.61 -40.35
N ALA A 175 -17.30 -4.33 -40.70
CA ALA A 175 -16.57 -3.25 -40.03
C ALA A 175 -16.93 -3.19 -38.54
N GLY A 176 -18.22 -3.27 -38.22
CA GLY A 176 -18.72 -3.22 -36.85
C GLY A 176 -18.24 -4.37 -35.97
N ILE A 177 -18.35 -5.61 -36.47
CA ILE A 177 -17.85 -6.81 -35.77
C ILE A 177 -16.34 -6.70 -35.54
N SER A 178 -15.60 -6.23 -36.54
CA SER A 178 -14.15 -6.04 -36.45
C SER A 178 -13.79 -4.99 -35.39
N LEU A 179 -14.51 -3.87 -35.34
CA LEU A 179 -14.32 -2.80 -34.36
C LEU A 179 -14.55 -3.28 -32.93
N VAL A 180 -15.64 -4.00 -32.67
CA VAL A 180 -15.92 -4.57 -31.34
C VAL A 180 -14.84 -5.58 -30.95
N SER A 181 -14.43 -6.45 -31.88
CA SER A 181 -13.37 -7.43 -31.62
C SER A 181 -12.03 -6.77 -31.28
N LEU A 182 -11.69 -5.66 -31.96
CA LEU A 182 -10.50 -4.86 -31.65
C LEU A 182 -10.59 -4.20 -30.26
N GLN A 183 -11.74 -3.65 -29.89
CA GLN A 183 -11.96 -3.06 -28.58
C GLN A 183 -11.83 -4.11 -27.46
N ASP A 184 -12.43 -5.29 -27.64
CA ASP A 184 -12.35 -6.40 -26.69
C ASP A 184 -10.90 -6.88 -26.53
N ASN A 185 -10.17 -7.06 -27.63
CA ASN A 185 -8.76 -7.47 -27.60
C ASN A 185 -7.87 -6.43 -26.90
N LEU A 186 -8.05 -5.14 -27.19
CA LEU A 186 -7.32 -4.06 -26.52
C LEU A 186 -7.60 -4.05 -25.02
N LEU A 187 -8.85 -4.26 -24.60
CA LEU A 187 -9.21 -4.36 -23.19
C LEU A 187 -8.49 -5.54 -22.51
N ILE A 188 -8.51 -6.72 -23.11
CA ILE A 188 -7.83 -7.91 -22.59
C ILE A 188 -6.34 -7.66 -22.42
N VAL A 189 -5.66 -7.13 -23.45
CA VAL A 189 -4.22 -6.82 -23.38
C VAL A 189 -3.93 -5.83 -22.25
N THR A 190 -4.74 -4.79 -22.09
CA THR A 190 -4.54 -3.81 -21.02
C THR A 190 -4.77 -4.41 -19.62
N GLU A 191 -5.72 -5.34 -19.48
CA GLU A 191 -5.97 -6.04 -18.22
C GLU A 191 -4.85 -7.02 -17.88
N GLU A 192 -4.35 -7.75 -18.88
CA GLU A 192 -3.20 -8.65 -18.70
C GLU A 192 -1.92 -7.89 -18.34
N GLU A 193 -1.66 -6.75 -18.97
CA GLU A 193 -0.50 -5.90 -18.62
C GLU A 193 -0.63 -5.35 -17.20
N ARG A 194 -1.83 -4.89 -16.80
CA ARG A 194 -2.11 -4.44 -15.44
C ARG A 194 -1.91 -5.54 -14.41
N ASP A 195 -2.40 -6.74 -14.69
CA ASP A 195 -2.23 -7.89 -13.81
C ASP A 195 -0.77 -8.34 -13.71
N ARG A 196 -0.02 -8.28 -14.82
CA ARG A 196 1.43 -8.52 -14.81
C ARG A 196 2.16 -7.51 -13.93
N ILE A 197 1.89 -6.21 -14.11
CA ILE A 197 2.49 -5.14 -13.28
C ILE A 197 2.11 -5.35 -11.81
N ARG A 198 0.84 -5.66 -11.51
CA ARG A 198 0.38 -5.91 -10.15
C ARG A 198 1.09 -7.09 -9.51
N LYS A 199 1.20 -8.22 -10.20
CA LYS A 199 1.93 -9.41 -9.70
C LYS A 199 3.41 -9.10 -9.47
N MET A 200 4.03 -8.35 -10.38
CA MET A 200 5.42 -7.91 -10.25
C MET A 200 5.61 -7.02 -9.02
N LEU A 201 4.72 -6.03 -8.80
CA LEU A 201 4.75 -5.16 -7.64
C LEU A 201 4.56 -5.95 -6.33
N VAL A 202 3.54 -6.81 -6.25
CA VAL A 202 3.29 -7.64 -5.05
C VAL A 202 4.47 -8.55 -4.72
N THR A 203 5.12 -9.13 -5.74
CA THR A 203 6.32 -9.95 -5.52
C THR A 203 7.49 -9.08 -5.04
N THR A 204 7.65 -7.89 -5.62
CA THR A 204 8.70 -6.93 -5.26
C THR A 204 8.51 -6.39 -3.85
N GLU A 205 7.27 -6.20 -3.38
CA GLU A 205 6.90 -5.74 -2.03
C GLU A 205 7.46 -6.62 -0.90
N VAL A 206 7.64 -7.91 -1.15
CA VAL A 206 8.18 -8.83 -0.12
C VAL A 206 9.70 -8.66 0.05
N TYR A 207 10.39 -8.23 -1.01
CA TYR A 207 11.85 -8.07 -1.03
C TYR A 207 12.32 -6.62 -0.95
N THR A 208 11.37 -5.67 -0.93
CA THR A 208 11.65 -4.24 -1.05
C THR A 208 10.91 -3.46 0.03
N LYS A 209 11.49 -2.35 0.47
CA LYS A 209 10.87 -1.43 1.42
C LYS A 209 9.52 -0.94 0.91
N LYS A 210 8.51 -0.91 1.79
CA LYS A 210 7.18 -0.37 1.49
C LYS A 210 7.27 1.10 1.07
N SER A 211 8.18 1.88 1.67
CA SER A 211 8.43 3.27 1.26
C SER A 211 8.82 3.37 -0.21
N LEU A 212 9.75 2.52 -0.68
CA LEU A 212 10.16 2.48 -2.09
C LEU A 212 9.02 2.03 -3.02
N VAL A 213 8.30 0.96 -2.64
CA VAL A 213 7.15 0.51 -3.45
C VAL A 213 6.08 1.58 -3.54
N SER A 214 5.83 2.33 -2.46
CA SER A 214 4.86 3.42 -2.46
C SER A 214 5.25 4.55 -3.43
N ILE A 215 6.55 4.83 -3.58
CA ILE A 215 7.07 5.81 -4.56
C ILE A 215 6.82 5.29 -5.98
N ILE A 216 7.13 4.02 -6.25
CA ILE A 216 6.90 3.37 -7.55
C ILE A 216 5.40 3.34 -7.89
N ALA A 217 4.55 3.01 -6.93
CA ALA A 217 3.10 2.95 -7.09
C ALA A 217 2.48 4.34 -7.39
N GLN A 218 3.14 5.43 -6.98
CA GLN A 218 2.77 6.80 -7.34
C GLN A 218 3.25 7.20 -8.75
N GLY A 219 3.90 6.31 -9.49
CA GLY A 219 4.47 6.60 -10.82
C GLY A 219 5.74 7.45 -10.77
N LYS A 220 6.39 7.56 -9.61
CA LYS A 220 7.66 8.28 -9.45
C LYS A 220 8.84 7.33 -9.62
N ASP A 221 9.94 7.84 -10.16
CA ASP A 221 11.20 7.10 -10.26
C ASP A 221 11.98 7.21 -8.93
N PRO A 222 12.09 6.12 -8.13
CA PRO A 222 12.80 6.17 -6.88
C PRO A 222 14.29 6.46 -7.05
N THR A 223 14.90 6.20 -8.21
CA THR A 223 16.34 6.45 -8.43
C THR A 223 16.68 7.94 -8.47
N THR A 224 15.68 8.79 -8.75
CA THR A 224 15.82 10.25 -8.77
C THR A 224 15.58 10.90 -7.41
N PHE A 225 15.29 10.13 -6.37
CA PHE A 225 15.05 10.63 -5.03
C PHE A 225 16.29 11.38 -4.50
N LEU A 226 16.12 12.67 -4.20
CA LEU A 226 17.16 13.49 -3.61
C LEU A 226 17.28 13.18 -2.12
N PRO A 227 18.49 13.04 -1.56
CA PRO A 227 18.68 12.82 -0.14
C PRO A 227 17.99 13.89 0.70
N GLU A 228 17.27 13.46 1.74
CA GLU A 228 16.50 14.34 2.62
C GLU A 228 16.94 14.13 4.07
N GLU A 229 17.20 15.22 4.78
CA GLU A 229 17.49 15.19 6.21
C GLU A 229 16.18 15.13 7.00
N LYS A 230 16.04 14.14 7.89
CA LYS A 230 14.87 13.94 8.76
C LYS A 230 15.30 13.52 10.15
N GLU A 231 14.45 13.79 11.13
CA GLU A 231 14.58 13.17 12.43
C GLU A 231 13.81 11.86 12.47
N ASN A 232 14.51 10.76 12.67
CA ASN A 232 13.90 9.44 12.83
C ASN A 232 14.46 8.75 14.08
N ALA A 233 13.64 7.89 14.68
CA ALA A 233 14.12 6.92 15.64
C ALA A 233 14.63 5.69 14.90
N ILE A 234 15.81 5.22 15.30
CA ILE A 234 16.46 4.03 14.77
C ILE A 234 16.45 2.97 15.86
N LEU A 235 16.00 1.77 15.50
CA LEU A 235 15.95 0.61 16.37
C LEU A 235 16.87 -0.47 15.80
N PHE A 236 17.76 -0.98 16.64
CA PHE A 236 18.51 -2.20 16.39
C PHE A 236 18.02 -3.28 17.35
N CYS A 237 17.80 -4.50 16.85
CA CYS A 237 17.42 -5.66 17.64
C CYS A 237 18.22 -6.87 17.20
N ASP A 238 18.96 -7.51 18.10
CA ASP A 238 19.82 -8.65 17.77
C ASP A 238 19.63 -9.85 18.73
N ILE A 239 19.81 -11.07 18.24
CA ILE A 239 19.61 -12.29 19.04
C ILE A 239 20.86 -12.57 19.87
N ARG A 240 20.67 -12.72 21.18
CA ARG A 240 21.76 -13.05 22.10
C ARG A 240 22.36 -14.41 21.81
N SER A 241 23.67 -14.41 21.61
CA SER A 241 24.46 -15.63 21.42
C SER A 241 23.97 -16.47 20.24
N PHE A 242 23.50 -15.81 19.17
CA PHE A 242 22.98 -16.48 17.97
C PHE A 242 24.00 -17.40 17.30
N THR A 243 25.29 -17.03 17.28
CA THR A 243 26.35 -17.91 16.75
C THR A 243 26.33 -19.27 17.47
N THR A 244 26.35 -19.27 18.80
CA THR A 244 26.27 -20.50 19.61
C THR A 244 24.96 -21.25 19.46
N LEU A 245 23.86 -20.53 19.23
CA LEU A 245 22.54 -21.14 18.97
C LEU A 245 22.52 -21.85 17.61
N SER A 246 22.99 -21.18 16.56
CA SER A 246 22.97 -21.65 15.18
C SER A 246 23.94 -22.81 14.93
N GLU A 247 25.08 -22.87 15.62
CA GLU A 247 26.00 -24.02 15.58
C GLU A 247 25.35 -25.34 16.00
N LYS A 248 24.30 -25.28 16.82
CA LYS A 248 23.57 -26.47 17.29
C LYS A 248 22.39 -26.86 16.39
N MET A 249 22.13 -26.08 15.34
CA MET A 249 20.98 -26.25 14.45
C MET A 249 21.42 -26.76 13.07
N LYS A 250 20.54 -27.48 12.37
CA LYS A 250 20.74 -27.73 10.94
C LYS A 250 20.49 -26.44 10.16
N THR A 251 21.20 -26.22 9.06
CA THR A 251 21.11 -24.99 8.25
C THR A 251 19.67 -24.65 7.86
N ILE A 252 18.85 -25.64 7.48
CA ILE A 252 17.45 -25.42 7.11
C ILE A 252 16.60 -24.95 8.30
N ASP A 253 16.89 -25.44 9.50
CA ASP A 253 16.19 -25.07 10.72
C ASP A 253 16.57 -23.65 11.15
N VAL A 254 17.81 -23.20 10.89
CA VAL A 254 18.24 -21.81 11.11
C VAL A 254 17.41 -20.84 10.26
N VAL A 255 17.20 -21.16 8.99
CA VAL A 255 16.38 -20.31 8.09
C VAL A 255 14.93 -20.27 8.56
N GLY A 256 14.34 -21.42 8.89
CA GLY A 256 12.97 -21.48 9.43
C GLY A 256 12.82 -20.70 10.74
N PHE A 257 13.82 -20.78 11.62
CA PHE A 257 13.88 -20.04 12.87
C PHE A 257 13.96 -18.52 12.64
N LEU A 258 14.88 -18.06 11.79
CA LEU A 258 15.04 -16.64 11.47
C LEU A 258 13.78 -16.08 10.83
N ASN A 259 13.18 -16.78 9.87
CA ASN A 259 11.94 -16.34 9.23
C ASN A 259 10.78 -16.24 10.23
N SER A 260 10.65 -17.20 11.15
CA SER A 260 9.66 -17.14 12.23
C SER A 260 9.90 -15.96 13.17
N PHE A 261 11.15 -15.74 13.58
CA PHE A 261 11.53 -14.60 14.42
C PHE A 261 11.26 -13.26 13.73
N PHE A 262 11.78 -13.06 12.51
CA PHE A 262 11.60 -11.83 11.74
C PHE A 262 10.14 -11.55 11.42
N SER A 263 9.33 -12.57 11.13
CA SER A 263 7.90 -12.36 10.85
C SER A 263 7.17 -11.75 12.06
N ARG A 264 7.46 -12.25 13.27
CA ARG A 264 6.84 -11.77 14.51
C ARG A 264 7.33 -10.37 14.88
N MET A 265 8.63 -10.13 14.77
CA MET A 265 9.20 -8.80 15.05
C MET A 265 8.71 -7.75 14.03
N ASN A 266 8.71 -8.09 12.74
CA ASN A 266 8.24 -7.20 11.67
C ASN A 266 6.75 -6.87 11.83
N GLN A 267 5.92 -7.82 12.30
CA GLN A 267 4.52 -7.54 12.58
C GLN A 267 4.39 -6.41 13.62
N VAL A 268 5.09 -6.51 14.74
CA VAL A 268 5.08 -5.46 15.78
C VAL A 268 5.62 -4.13 15.26
N ILE A 269 6.74 -4.17 14.52
CA ILE A 269 7.33 -2.97 13.91
C ILE A 269 6.32 -2.25 13.02
N GLN A 270 5.58 -2.99 12.18
CA GLN A 270 4.57 -2.42 11.30
C GLN A 270 3.33 -1.89 12.05
N GLU A 271 2.91 -2.56 13.12
CA GLU A 271 1.79 -2.11 13.96
C GLU A 271 2.08 -0.74 14.61
N HIS A 272 3.35 -0.45 14.91
CA HIS A 272 3.83 0.83 15.41
C HIS A 272 4.26 1.82 14.32
N GLY A 273 3.95 1.54 13.04
CA GLY A 273 4.25 2.44 11.92
C GLY A 273 5.74 2.52 11.57
N GLY A 274 6.55 1.57 12.03
CA GLY A 274 7.94 1.43 11.65
C GLY A 274 8.12 0.65 10.35
N GLU A 275 9.31 0.78 9.78
CA GLU A 275 9.74 0.04 8.60
C GLU A 275 11.12 -0.58 8.85
N ILE A 276 11.26 -1.87 8.52
CA ILE A 276 12.58 -2.52 8.52
C ILE A 276 13.43 -1.90 7.40
N ASP A 277 14.53 -1.29 7.80
CA ASP A 277 15.53 -0.76 6.87
C ASP A 277 16.36 -1.91 6.29
N LYS A 278 16.87 -2.81 7.12
CA LYS A 278 17.56 -4.01 6.64
C LYS A 278 17.65 -5.08 7.72
N LEU A 279 17.85 -6.32 7.26
CA LEU A 279 18.23 -7.46 8.08
C LEU A 279 19.73 -7.71 7.88
N ILE A 280 20.48 -7.80 8.97
CA ILE A 280 21.94 -7.97 8.97
C ILE A 280 22.26 -9.22 9.80
N GLY A 281 22.35 -10.38 9.16
CA GLY A 281 22.42 -11.65 9.89
C GLY A 281 21.12 -11.90 10.65
N ASP A 282 21.20 -12.01 11.98
CA ASP A 282 20.08 -12.10 12.92
C ASP A 282 19.59 -10.73 13.45
N CYS A 283 20.30 -9.66 13.11
CA CYS A 283 19.95 -8.31 13.53
C CYS A 283 18.88 -7.68 12.63
N ILE A 284 17.92 -6.99 13.27
CA ILE A 284 16.92 -6.13 12.62
C ILE A 284 17.34 -4.67 12.82
N MET A 285 17.46 -3.92 11.72
CA MET A 285 17.50 -2.46 11.74
C MET A 285 16.16 -1.93 11.25
N ALA A 286 15.48 -1.13 12.06
CA ALA A 286 14.21 -0.50 11.72
C ALA A 286 14.25 1.01 11.99
N SER A 287 13.38 1.74 11.28
CA SER A 287 13.24 3.19 11.43
C SER A 287 11.79 3.60 11.66
N PHE A 288 11.60 4.67 12.43
CA PHE A 288 10.31 5.23 12.79
C PHE A 288 10.37 6.75 12.66
N ALA A 289 9.31 7.36 12.12
CA ALA A 289 9.19 8.81 12.07
C ALA A 289 8.95 9.45 13.46
N GLY A 290 8.47 8.67 14.45
CA GLY A 290 8.19 9.14 15.81
C GLY A 290 8.99 8.34 16.85
N ARG A 291 9.59 9.04 17.81
CA ARG A 291 10.37 8.44 18.91
C ARG A 291 9.53 7.62 19.87
N GLU A 292 8.31 8.08 20.18
CA GLU A 292 7.34 7.38 21.02
C GLU A 292 6.99 6.01 20.44
N ASN A 293 6.79 5.95 19.12
CA ASN A 293 6.44 4.71 18.42
C ASN A 293 7.58 3.70 18.49
N ALA A 294 8.84 4.12 18.34
CA ALA A 294 9.99 3.23 18.45
C ALA A 294 10.13 2.65 19.87
N LEU A 295 9.90 3.47 20.90
CA LEU A 295 9.96 3.04 22.30
C LEU A 295 8.86 2.03 22.63
N ARG A 296 7.61 2.34 22.27
CA ARG A 296 6.46 1.42 22.45
C ARG A 296 6.64 0.12 21.66
N CYS A 297 7.12 0.22 20.42
CA CYS A 297 7.47 -0.93 19.60
C CYS A 297 8.51 -1.81 20.30
N SER A 298 9.53 -1.23 20.93
CA SER A 298 10.58 -2.00 21.63
C SER A 298 10.01 -2.82 22.78
N VAL A 299 9.11 -2.21 23.56
CA VAL A 299 8.40 -2.89 24.66
C VAL A 299 7.52 -4.03 24.12
N ASP A 300 6.75 -3.77 23.07
CA ASP A 300 5.86 -4.77 22.50
C ASP A 300 6.62 -5.88 21.74
N MET A 301 7.78 -5.59 21.15
CA MET A 301 8.68 -6.60 20.59
C MET A 301 9.18 -7.56 21.67
N ARG A 302 9.49 -7.05 22.87
CA ARG A 302 9.86 -7.90 24.01
C ARG A 302 8.70 -8.75 24.49
N LYS A 303 7.48 -8.22 24.58
CA LYS A 303 6.27 -9.00 24.91
C LYS A 303 5.99 -10.08 23.85
N ALA A 304 6.10 -9.74 22.57
CA ALA A 304 5.96 -10.69 21.47
C ALA A 304 7.02 -11.80 21.53
N LEU A 305 8.26 -11.47 21.94
CA LEU A 305 9.29 -12.46 22.18
C LEU A 305 8.95 -13.37 23.37
N GLN A 306 8.41 -12.84 24.47
CA GLN A 306 7.97 -13.66 25.61
C GLN A 306 6.91 -14.69 25.19
N ALA A 307 5.92 -14.27 24.40
CA ALA A 307 4.93 -15.18 23.83
C ALA A 307 5.58 -16.24 22.92
N TYR A 308 6.50 -15.82 22.03
CA TYR A 308 7.24 -16.74 21.18
C TYR A 308 8.08 -17.73 21.98
N ASN A 309 8.70 -17.30 23.08
CA ASN A 309 9.47 -18.17 23.96
C ASN A 309 8.59 -19.18 24.69
N ALA A 310 7.38 -18.81 25.10
CA ALA A 310 6.43 -19.75 25.69
C ALA A 310 6.06 -20.87 24.71
N GLU A 311 5.83 -20.52 23.44
CA GLU A 311 5.62 -21.51 22.37
C GLU A 311 6.84 -22.42 22.19
N ARG A 312 8.05 -21.83 22.10
CA ARG A 312 9.30 -22.59 21.95
C ARG A 312 9.52 -23.59 23.07
N VAL A 313 9.31 -23.17 24.32
CA VAL A 313 9.41 -24.06 25.50
C VAL A 313 8.38 -25.18 25.43
N GLY A 314 7.17 -24.89 24.96
CA GLY A 314 6.14 -25.91 24.71
C GLY A 314 6.56 -26.97 23.67
N TYR A 315 7.43 -26.61 22.73
CA TYR A 315 8.05 -27.53 21.77
C TYR A 315 9.38 -28.15 22.24
N GLY A 316 9.77 -27.96 23.51
CA GLY A 316 11.05 -28.46 24.05
C GLY A 316 12.28 -27.71 23.53
N LEU A 317 12.10 -26.53 22.94
CA LEU A 317 13.18 -25.67 22.46
C LEU A 317 13.56 -24.63 23.52
N SER A 318 14.86 -24.31 23.59
CA SER A 318 15.33 -23.25 24.49
C SER A 318 14.75 -21.88 24.11
N PRO A 319 14.38 -21.06 25.11
CA PRO A 319 13.99 -19.68 24.88
C PRO A 319 15.18 -18.87 24.37
N ILE A 320 14.90 -17.81 23.61
CA ILE A 320 15.89 -16.88 23.09
C ILE A 320 15.79 -15.53 23.81
N ARG A 321 16.89 -14.77 23.79
CA ARG A 321 16.93 -13.39 24.29
C ARG A 321 17.33 -12.47 23.15
N VAL A 322 16.88 -11.22 23.20
CA VAL A 322 17.32 -10.19 22.26
C VAL A 322 17.77 -8.95 23.02
N GLY A 323 18.74 -8.22 22.48
CA GLY A 323 19.05 -6.86 22.88
C GLY A 323 18.35 -5.89 21.94
N ILE A 324 17.80 -4.79 22.46
CA ILE A 324 17.22 -3.71 21.67
C ILE A 324 17.90 -2.39 22.01
N GLY A 325 18.43 -1.70 21.00
CA GLY A 325 19.01 -0.37 21.11
C GLY A 325 18.20 0.65 20.32
N VAL A 326 17.77 1.74 20.95
CA VAL A 326 16.95 2.78 20.31
C VAL A 326 17.55 4.17 20.48
N SER A 327 17.72 4.91 19.40
CA SER A 327 18.13 6.32 19.48
C SER A 327 17.32 7.17 18.50
N PHE A 328 17.20 8.46 18.76
CA PHE A 328 16.45 9.40 17.93
C PHE A 328 17.30 10.62 17.58
N GLY A 329 17.19 11.09 16.34
CA GLY A 329 17.88 12.29 15.88
C GLY A 329 17.97 12.38 14.37
N SER A 330 18.72 13.37 13.88
CA SER A 330 18.90 13.62 12.45
C SER A 330 19.58 12.47 11.71
N VAL A 331 19.00 12.10 10.57
CA VAL A 331 19.46 11.13 9.59
C VAL A 331 19.22 11.64 8.18
N ILE A 332 20.05 11.22 7.25
CA ILE A 332 19.84 11.42 5.82
C ILE A 332 19.19 10.16 5.26
N ILE A 333 18.02 10.32 4.65
CA ILE A 333 17.30 9.26 3.93
C ILE A 333 17.56 9.44 2.44
N GLY A 334 17.95 8.39 1.74
CA GLY A 334 18.08 8.46 0.28
C GLY A 334 18.68 7.22 -0.34
N ASN A 335 18.95 7.30 -1.64
CA ASN A 335 19.62 6.23 -2.37
C ASN A 335 21.12 6.28 -2.12
N ILE A 336 21.68 5.24 -1.51
CA ILE A 336 23.12 5.12 -1.24
C ILE A 336 23.65 3.86 -1.92
N GLY A 337 24.76 3.98 -2.64
CA GLY A 337 25.42 2.84 -3.27
C GLY A 337 26.15 3.20 -4.56
N SER A 338 26.16 2.25 -5.48
CA SER A 338 26.78 2.36 -6.80
C SER A 338 25.74 2.25 -7.91
N ARG A 339 26.12 2.60 -9.15
CA ARG A 339 25.22 2.57 -10.32
C ARG A 339 24.40 1.28 -10.47
N ASN A 340 24.96 0.13 -10.08
CA ASN A 340 24.33 -1.18 -10.25
C ASN A 340 23.78 -1.78 -8.94
N LYS A 341 23.97 -1.10 -7.81
CA LYS A 341 23.53 -1.56 -6.50
C LYS A 341 23.27 -0.36 -5.59
N MET A 342 22.00 0.02 -5.48
CA MET A 342 21.53 1.08 -4.60
C MET A 342 20.69 0.48 -3.47
N ASP A 343 20.91 0.96 -2.26
CA ASP A 343 20.03 0.74 -1.12
C ASP A 343 19.37 2.09 -0.78
N PHE A 344 18.04 2.15 -0.81
CA PHE A 344 17.31 3.28 -0.25
C PHE A 344 17.34 3.15 1.27
N THR A 345 18.17 3.91 1.98
CA THR A 345 18.53 3.64 3.38
C THR A 345 18.71 4.94 4.16
N LEU A 346 18.72 4.83 5.49
CA LEU A 346 19.03 5.93 6.39
C LEU A 346 20.51 5.88 6.81
N ILE A 347 21.19 7.02 6.74
CA ILE A 347 22.56 7.19 7.23
C ILE A 347 22.59 8.35 8.20
N GLY A 348 23.24 8.14 9.34
CA GLY A 348 23.46 9.20 10.30
C GLY A 348 24.23 8.66 11.50
N ASP A 349 24.79 9.57 12.28
CA ASP A 349 25.51 9.19 13.48
C ASP A 349 24.63 8.44 14.49
N ILE A 350 23.33 8.79 14.54
CA ILE A 350 22.34 8.14 15.40
C ILE A 350 22.10 6.66 15.07
N VAL A 351 22.37 6.23 13.82
CA VAL A 351 22.34 4.82 13.42
C VAL A 351 23.43 4.05 14.15
N ASN A 352 24.63 4.62 14.24
CA ASN A 352 25.76 4.02 14.95
C ASN A 352 25.57 4.04 16.48
N VAL A 353 24.91 5.07 17.01
CA VAL A 353 24.55 5.10 18.44
C VAL A 353 23.60 3.95 18.74
N SER A 354 22.54 3.79 17.94
CA SER A 354 21.53 2.74 18.16
C SER A 354 22.10 1.32 18.12
N SER A 355 22.98 1.01 17.15
CA SER A 355 23.64 -0.30 17.09
C SER A 355 24.56 -0.55 18.28
N ARG A 356 25.24 0.49 18.78
CA ARG A 356 26.08 0.39 19.98
C ARG A 356 25.27 0.24 21.25
N LEU A 357 24.13 0.91 21.37
CA LEU A 357 23.21 0.71 22.49
C LEU A 357 22.73 -0.74 22.52
N GLU A 358 22.34 -1.29 21.37
CA GLU A 358 22.02 -2.72 21.26
C GLU A 358 23.19 -3.55 21.80
N SER A 359 24.42 -3.35 21.34
CA SER A 359 25.54 -4.17 21.81
C SER A 359 25.81 -4.01 23.32
N LEU A 360 25.62 -2.80 23.86
CA LEU A 360 25.78 -2.49 25.29
C LEU A 360 24.73 -3.16 26.17
N THR A 361 23.55 -3.48 25.63
CA THR A 361 22.53 -4.22 26.39
C THR A 361 23.13 -5.54 26.94
N LYS A 362 24.09 -6.17 26.23
CA LYS A 362 24.76 -7.40 26.71
C LYS A 362 25.62 -7.14 27.94
N ILE A 363 26.30 -6.00 27.96
CA ILE A 363 27.23 -5.61 29.02
C ILE A 363 26.47 -5.28 30.30
N TYR A 364 25.38 -4.50 30.17
CA TYR A 364 24.52 -4.15 31.31
C TYR A 364 23.55 -5.26 31.71
N GLY A 365 23.42 -6.32 30.89
CA GLY A 365 22.47 -7.41 31.12
C GLY A 365 21.00 -7.00 30.95
N LEU A 366 20.75 -5.93 30.21
CA LEU A 366 19.43 -5.36 29.99
C LEU A 366 18.84 -5.83 28.65
N ASP A 367 17.53 -5.68 28.50
CA ASP A 367 16.81 -6.05 27.28
C ASP A 367 16.68 -4.86 26.31
N ILE A 368 16.40 -3.66 26.82
CA ILE A 368 16.19 -2.45 26.01
C ILE A 368 17.04 -1.31 26.59
N LEU A 369 17.86 -0.70 25.74
CA LEU A 369 18.57 0.54 26.02
C LEU A 369 18.21 1.63 25.02
N THR A 370 18.06 2.85 25.49
CA THR A 370 17.78 4.01 24.64
C THR A 370 18.56 5.24 25.04
N SER A 371 18.93 6.07 24.07
CA SER A 371 19.43 7.44 24.32
C SER A 371 18.31 8.49 24.22
N ILE A 372 17.05 8.08 24.07
CA ILE A 372 15.91 8.99 24.05
C ILE A 372 15.63 9.40 25.49
N GLU A 373 15.71 10.70 25.75
CA GLU A 373 15.42 11.22 27.08
C GLU A 373 13.94 11.05 27.45
N PRO A 374 13.63 10.73 28.71
CA PRO A 374 12.27 10.56 29.18
C PRO A 374 11.54 11.91 29.29
N GLU A 375 10.87 12.32 28.22
CA GLU A 375 10.00 13.50 28.22
C GLU A 375 8.63 13.22 28.87
N PRO A 376 7.91 14.24 29.38
CA PRO A 376 6.61 14.05 30.04
C PRO A 376 5.57 13.29 29.21
N SER A 377 5.56 13.46 27.88
CA SER A 377 4.67 12.75 26.95
C SER A 377 4.93 11.24 26.93
N ILE A 378 6.18 10.83 27.09
CA ILE A 378 6.64 9.43 27.07
C ILE A 378 6.43 8.80 28.44
N LEU A 379 6.81 9.53 29.50
CA LEU A 379 6.67 9.11 30.91
C LEU A 379 5.22 8.83 31.31
N ALA A 380 4.24 9.39 30.60
CA ALA A 380 2.83 9.08 30.80
C ALA A 380 2.46 7.64 30.43
N SER A 381 3.24 6.98 29.56
CA SER A 381 2.97 5.62 29.08
C SER A 381 4.05 4.60 29.41
N GLU A 382 5.29 5.04 29.67
CA GLU A 382 6.43 4.14 29.81
C GLU A 382 7.36 4.54 30.96
N ASN A 383 7.99 3.54 31.58
CA ASN A 383 8.86 3.65 32.74
C ASN A 383 10.33 3.54 32.33
N PHE A 384 11.11 4.52 32.78
CA PHE A 384 12.53 4.62 32.49
C PHE A 384 13.36 4.52 33.76
N ARG A 385 14.60 4.06 33.59
CA ARG A 385 15.66 4.15 34.59
C ARG A 385 16.93 4.64 33.93
N TYR A 386 17.59 5.63 34.53
CA TYR A 386 18.90 6.07 34.09
C TYR A 386 19.92 4.95 34.31
N VAL A 387 20.70 4.61 33.28
CA VAL A 387 21.70 3.54 33.37
C VAL A 387 23.09 4.16 33.50
N ASP A 388 23.56 4.85 32.47
CA ASP A 388 24.91 5.42 32.46
C ASP A 388 25.00 6.63 31.52
N SER A 389 26.16 7.30 31.54
CA SER A 389 26.59 8.19 30.46
C SER A 389 27.75 7.54 29.72
N ILE A 390 27.66 7.39 28.40
CA ILE A 390 28.66 6.68 27.60
C ILE A 390 29.30 7.59 26.56
N LYS A 391 30.63 7.50 26.40
CA LYS A 391 31.33 8.10 25.26
C LYS A 391 31.35 7.10 24.11
N VAL A 392 30.56 7.39 23.10
CA VAL A 392 30.44 6.54 21.92
C VAL A 392 31.63 6.83 20.99
N LYS A 393 32.38 5.79 20.56
CA LYS A 393 33.59 5.96 19.72
C LYS A 393 33.32 6.84 18.50
N GLY A 394 34.01 7.98 18.41
CA GLY A 394 33.84 8.99 17.36
C GLY A 394 33.09 10.25 17.79
N ARG A 395 32.46 10.26 18.97
CA ARG A 395 31.87 11.47 19.59
C ARG A 395 32.78 12.08 20.65
N LYS A 396 32.69 13.40 20.78
CA LYS A 396 33.36 14.17 21.85
C LYS A 396 32.54 14.24 23.14
N TRP A 397 31.21 14.19 23.05
CA TRP A 397 30.31 14.31 24.20
C TRP A 397 29.77 12.94 24.64
N ALA A 398 29.53 12.81 25.95
CA ALA A 398 28.87 11.65 26.52
C ALA A 398 27.38 11.66 26.15
N THR A 399 26.80 10.48 25.99
CA THR A 399 25.38 10.27 25.70
C THR A 399 24.78 9.52 26.87
N ASP A 400 23.77 10.10 27.48
CA ASP A 400 23.02 9.44 28.54
C ASP A 400 22.17 8.31 27.97
N ILE A 401 22.13 7.21 28.70
CA ILE A 401 21.41 6.01 28.30
C ILE A 401 20.44 5.59 29.40
N PHE A 402 19.28 5.17 28.96
CA PHE A 402 18.16 4.80 29.80
C PHE A 402 17.72 3.39 29.46
N GLU A 403 17.26 2.67 30.48
CA GLU A 403 16.57 1.41 30.32
C GLU A 403 15.07 1.66 30.20
N LEU A 404 14.45 0.92 29.30
CA LEU A 404 13.00 0.79 29.20
C LEU A 404 12.61 -0.62 29.66
N PHE A 405 11.77 -0.72 30.69
CA PHE A 405 11.51 -1.99 31.38
C PHE A 405 10.03 -2.37 31.50
N ASP A 406 9.15 -1.74 30.73
CA ASP A 406 7.71 -1.99 30.83
C ASP A 406 7.25 -3.35 30.30
N HIS A 407 8.10 -4.05 29.56
CA HIS A 407 7.90 -5.44 29.14
C HIS A 407 8.11 -6.44 30.28
N GLU A 408 8.69 -6.03 31.40
CA GLU A 408 8.94 -6.92 32.53
C GLU A 408 7.67 -7.22 33.34
N PRO A 409 7.61 -8.40 33.99
CA PRO A 409 6.56 -8.72 34.96
C PRO A 409 6.44 -7.66 36.08
N SER A 410 5.22 -7.44 36.58
CA SER A 410 4.91 -6.40 37.58
C SER A 410 5.85 -6.42 38.78
N ARG A 411 6.20 -7.62 39.29
CA ARG A 411 7.15 -7.78 40.40
C ARG A 411 8.47 -7.02 40.18
N PHE A 412 9.06 -7.09 38.99
CA PHE A 412 10.33 -6.43 38.68
C PHE A 412 10.14 -4.93 38.46
N LYS A 413 9.02 -4.53 37.84
CA LYS A 413 8.68 -3.12 37.67
C LYS A 413 8.46 -2.42 39.00
N ASP A 414 7.67 -3.03 39.88
CA ASP A 414 7.39 -2.52 41.23
C ASP A 414 8.68 -2.43 42.06
N PHE A 415 9.58 -3.41 41.91
CA PHE A 415 10.90 -3.38 42.55
C PHE A 415 11.73 -2.19 42.05
N LYS A 416 11.86 -2.00 40.73
CA LYS A 416 12.63 -0.91 40.12
C LYS A 416 12.05 0.46 40.49
N ILE A 417 10.73 0.61 40.47
CA ILE A 417 10.03 1.85 40.84
C ILE A 417 10.19 2.13 42.33
N GLY A 418 9.94 1.13 43.19
CA GLY A 418 10.00 1.27 44.65
C GLY A 418 11.39 1.52 45.21
N ASN A 419 12.45 1.10 44.50
CA ASN A 419 13.84 1.29 44.91
C ASN A 419 14.58 2.37 44.09
N ARG A 420 13.86 3.17 43.28
CA ARG A 420 14.46 4.21 42.43
C ARG A 420 15.36 5.17 43.22
N ALA A 421 14.89 5.67 44.36
CA ALA A 421 15.66 6.61 45.18
C ALA A 421 17.00 6.03 45.68
N ALA A 422 17.01 4.75 46.11
CA ALA A 422 18.22 4.08 46.55
C ALA A 422 19.17 3.80 45.38
N TYR A 423 18.62 3.42 44.22
CA TYR A 423 19.40 3.25 42.99
C TYR A 423 20.06 4.57 42.56
N ASP A 424 19.30 5.66 42.53
CA ASP A 424 19.79 6.99 42.16
C ASP A 424 20.84 7.50 43.16
N GLU A 425 20.67 7.22 44.47
CA GLU A 425 21.69 7.50 45.47
C GLU A 425 22.98 6.70 45.19
N ALA A 426 22.87 5.39 44.97
CA ALA A 426 24.03 4.54 44.67
C ALA A 426 24.80 5.04 43.44
N TYR A 427 24.07 5.45 42.40
CA TYR A 427 24.66 6.00 41.20
C TYR A 427 25.28 7.41 41.44
N GLY A 428 24.64 8.24 42.25
CA GLY A 428 25.21 9.53 42.69
C GLY A 428 26.53 9.38 43.45
N ARG A 429 26.62 8.39 44.35
CA ARG A 429 27.87 8.03 45.06
C ARG A 429 28.95 7.55 44.10
N TYR A 430 28.58 6.73 43.12
CA TYR A 430 29.48 6.28 42.06
C TYR A 430 30.03 7.47 41.25
N LYS A 431 29.18 8.40 40.82
CA LYS A 431 29.61 9.63 40.12
C LYS A 431 30.55 10.49 40.97
N ALA A 432 30.32 10.56 42.28
CA ALA A 432 31.17 11.28 43.24
C ALA A 432 32.46 10.53 43.63
N ALA A 433 32.82 9.44 42.94
CA ALA A 433 33.97 8.58 43.23
C ALA A 433 33.96 7.90 44.62
N ASP A 434 32.79 7.84 45.29
CA ASP A 434 32.57 7.08 46.52
C ASP A 434 32.12 5.65 46.20
N PHE A 435 33.03 4.90 45.56
CA PHE A 435 32.76 3.56 45.05
C PHE A 435 32.41 2.55 46.16
N ALA A 436 32.96 2.72 47.37
CA ALA A 436 32.69 1.82 48.49
C ALA A 436 31.26 2.02 49.03
N ALA A 437 30.79 3.26 49.17
CA ALA A 437 29.39 3.51 49.54
C ALA A 437 28.42 3.04 48.45
N ALA A 438 28.71 3.34 47.18
CA ALA A 438 27.90 2.87 46.06
C ALA A 438 27.76 1.33 46.05
N ALA A 439 28.87 0.60 46.19
CA ALA A 439 28.87 -0.87 46.21
C ALA A 439 28.00 -1.46 47.32
N ARG A 440 27.98 -0.85 48.52
CA ARG A 440 27.13 -1.29 49.63
C ARG A 440 25.64 -1.15 49.31
N ILE A 441 25.24 -0.01 48.75
CA ILE A 441 23.83 0.21 48.38
C ILE A 441 23.42 -0.79 47.28
N TYR A 442 24.28 -1.03 46.28
CA TYR A 442 23.99 -2.06 45.26
C TYR A 442 23.88 -3.47 45.85
N GLU A 443 24.71 -3.85 46.83
CA GLU A 443 24.59 -5.14 47.54
C GLU A 443 23.24 -5.28 48.26
N GLU A 444 22.80 -4.25 48.96
CA GLU A 444 21.51 -4.24 49.65
C GLU A 444 20.34 -4.39 48.65
N LEU A 445 20.44 -3.71 47.50
CA LEU A 445 19.45 -3.82 46.42
C LEU A 445 19.45 -5.21 45.79
N ILE A 446 20.61 -5.83 45.56
CA ILE A 446 20.72 -7.21 45.07
C ILE A 446 20.04 -8.19 46.02
N GLY A 447 20.27 -8.03 47.33
CA GLY A 447 19.61 -8.85 48.36
C GLY A 447 18.07 -8.75 48.32
N LYS A 448 17.52 -7.59 47.95
CA LYS A 448 16.07 -7.36 47.81
C LYS A 448 15.50 -7.84 46.47
N ALA A 449 16.27 -7.76 45.38
CA ALA A 449 15.84 -8.12 44.04
C ALA A 449 15.56 -9.63 43.90
N GLY A 450 16.39 -10.44 44.58
CA GLY A 450 16.37 -11.90 44.45
C GLY A 450 17.12 -12.41 43.20
N PRO A 451 17.12 -13.72 42.93
CA PRO A 451 17.92 -14.30 41.84
C PRO A 451 17.28 -14.13 40.46
N HIS A 452 18.13 -14.07 39.42
CA HIS A 452 17.73 -14.03 38.02
C HIS A 452 17.12 -15.35 37.56
N THR A 453 16.09 -15.29 36.74
CA THR A 453 15.34 -16.48 36.28
C THR A 453 16.17 -17.45 35.45
N TYR A 454 17.12 -16.94 34.65
CA TYR A 454 17.85 -17.73 33.64
C TYR A 454 19.37 -17.77 33.81
N ILE A 455 19.94 -17.01 34.76
CA ILE A 455 21.38 -16.91 34.92
C ILE A 455 21.67 -17.16 36.39
N GLU A 456 22.37 -18.25 36.67
CA GLU A 456 22.73 -18.61 38.03
C GLU A 456 23.74 -17.60 38.61
N GLY A 457 23.54 -17.21 39.87
CA GLY A 457 24.42 -16.28 40.58
C GLY A 457 24.29 -14.81 40.17
N VAL A 458 23.33 -14.45 39.32
CA VAL A 458 23.02 -13.06 38.95
C VAL A 458 21.71 -12.65 39.60
N SER A 459 21.61 -11.38 40.02
CA SER A 459 20.40 -10.74 40.51
C SER A 459 19.31 -10.71 39.43
N ALA A 460 18.06 -10.73 39.86
CA ALA A 460 16.90 -10.43 39.03
C ALA A 460 17.05 -9.11 38.25
N ASP A 461 17.89 -8.20 38.73
CA ASP A 461 18.25 -6.96 38.07
C ASP A 461 19.78 -6.91 37.81
N PRO A 462 20.24 -7.39 36.63
CA PRO A 462 21.66 -7.55 36.33
C PRO A 462 22.49 -6.26 36.36
N VAL A 463 21.85 -5.11 36.20
CA VAL A 463 22.55 -3.82 36.25
C VAL A 463 23.11 -3.55 37.65
N LEU A 464 22.45 -4.07 38.70
CA LEU A 464 22.93 -3.91 40.08
C LEU A 464 24.23 -4.69 40.30
N ASP A 465 24.29 -5.93 39.81
CA ASP A 465 25.52 -6.74 39.86
C ASP A 465 26.65 -6.10 39.07
N TYR A 466 26.31 -5.53 37.90
CA TYR A 466 27.24 -4.82 37.06
C TYR A 466 27.87 -3.63 37.80
N TYR A 467 27.06 -2.73 38.35
CA TYR A 467 27.58 -1.58 39.08
C TYR A 467 28.29 -1.95 40.38
N ARG A 468 27.79 -2.94 41.12
CA ARG A 468 28.50 -3.47 42.28
C ARG A 468 29.89 -3.96 41.91
N SER A 469 29.98 -4.82 40.90
CA SER A 469 31.25 -5.39 40.43
C SER A 469 32.19 -4.30 39.92
N ARG A 470 31.66 -3.33 39.18
CA ARG A 470 32.41 -2.16 38.69
C ARG A 470 32.95 -1.32 39.86
N CYS A 471 32.11 -1.00 40.85
CA CYS A 471 32.53 -0.23 42.03
C CYS A 471 33.62 -0.96 42.82
N LEU A 472 33.47 -2.27 43.09
CA LEU A 472 34.49 -3.07 43.77
C LEU A 472 35.80 -3.14 42.98
N GLY A 473 35.71 -3.24 41.64
CA GLY A 473 36.87 -3.15 40.75
C GLY A 473 37.60 -1.81 40.87
N LEU A 474 36.85 -0.70 40.84
CA LEU A 474 37.41 0.65 40.97
C LEU A 474 38.03 0.91 42.36
N VAL A 475 37.44 0.37 43.44
CA VAL A 475 38.06 0.40 44.78
C VAL A 475 39.43 -0.28 44.76
N LYS A 476 39.53 -1.46 44.15
CA LYS A 476 40.81 -2.18 44.01
C LYS A 476 41.81 -1.41 43.16
N SER A 477 41.38 -0.87 42.02
CA SER A 477 42.24 -0.08 41.13
C SER A 477 42.75 1.20 41.80
N ARG A 478 41.91 1.87 42.60
CA ARG A 478 42.29 3.05 43.38
C ARG A 478 43.29 2.71 44.48
N ALA A 479 43.09 1.59 45.18
CA ALA A 479 44.05 1.07 46.16
C ALA A 479 45.40 0.69 45.52
N ALA A 480 45.40 0.29 44.24
CA ALA A 480 46.61 0.00 43.47
C ALA A 480 47.25 1.24 42.81
N GLY A 481 46.70 2.44 43.01
CA GLY A 481 47.20 3.69 42.42
C GLY A 481 46.96 3.83 40.91
N LEU A 482 46.12 2.99 40.30
CA LEU A 482 45.84 2.99 38.86
C LEU A 482 44.75 3.99 38.44
N VAL A 483 43.98 4.50 39.39
CA VAL A 483 42.91 5.48 39.16
C VAL A 483 43.02 6.56 40.24
N SER A 484 43.39 7.78 39.86
CA SER A 484 43.34 8.94 40.77
C SER A 484 41.91 9.44 40.93
N ALA A 485 41.61 10.01 42.10
CA ALA A 485 40.33 10.69 42.34
C ALA A 485 40.17 11.94 41.45
N GLU A 486 41.30 12.55 41.06
CA GLU A 486 41.35 13.77 40.25
C GLU A 486 41.06 13.49 38.75
N ASP A 487 41.21 12.24 38.30
CA ASP A 487 41.02 11.82 36.91
C ASP A 487 39.60 11.30 36.61
N TRP A 488 38.72 11.22 37.62
CA TRP A 488 37.37 10.68 37.46
C TRP A 488 36.38 11.76 37.02
N ASP A 489 35.98 11.73 35.75
CA ASP A 489 34.99 12.65 35.17
C ASP A 489 33.53 12.16 35.33
N GLY A 490 33.30 11.11 36.11
CA GLY A 490 31.98 10.49 36.27
C GLY A 490 31.54 9.60 35.10
N VAL A 491 32.36 9.45 34.07
CA VAL A 491 32.03 8.74 32.83
C VAL A 491 32.97 7.57 32.62
N TYR A 492 32.42 6.35 32.65
CA TYR A 492 33.19 5.16 32.32
C TYR A 492 33.42 5.09 30.80
N THR A 493 34.69 5.13 30.38
CA THR A 493 35.04 4.95 28.97
C THR A 493 35.26 3.48 28.68
N PHE A 494 34.43 2.90 27.80
CA PHE A 494 34.67 1.56 27.27
C PHE A 494 35.93 1.57 26.41
N ILE A 495 37.05 1.12 26.98
CA ILE A 495 38.26 0.84 26.21
C ILE A 495 37.97 -0.44 25.43
N ALA A 496 37.90 -0.32 24.10
CA ALA A 496 37.65 -1.44 23.19
C ALA A 496 38.81 -2.44 23.19
#